data_AF-A0A2N9FUV8-F1
#
_entry.id   AF-A0A2N9FUV8-F1
#
_cell.length_a   1.000
_cell.length_b   1.000
_cell.length_c   1.000
_cell.angle_alpha   90.00
_cell.angle_beta   90.00
_cell.angle_gamma   90.00
#
_symmetry.space_group_name_H-M   'P 1'
#
loop_
_entity.id
_entity.type
_entity.pdbx_description
1 polymer ?
#
loop_
_entity_poly.entity_id
_entity_poly.type
_entity_poly.pdbx_seq_one_letter_code
_entity_poly.pdbx_strand_id
1 'polypeptide(L)'
;MPDFYANGEYDLSGFAVGIVKKDSVIDGRDIVAGDVLIGLPSSGVHSNGFSLVRRVVTRSGLSPKDKLLGEDVTLGEALMAPTVIYVKQVLEIISKGGIKGIAHITGGGFTDNIPRVFPKGLGAVIHNNCGC
;
A
#
# COMPACT_ATOMS: atom_id res chain seq x y z
N MET A 1 -1.85 -29.54 -0.10
CA MET A 1 -0.78 -30.14 0.73
C MET A 1 -1.29 -30.25 2.15
N PRO A 2 -2.09 -31.28 2.46
CA PRO A 2 -2.78 -31.41 3.76
C PRO A 2 -1.83 -31.56 4.95
N ASP A 3 -0.60 -32.02 4.73
CA ASP A 3 0.43 -32.12 5.77
C ASP A 3 1.20 -30.81 6.03
N PHE A 4 0.99 -29.79 5.19
CA PHE A 4 1.73 -28.52 5.25
C PHE A 4 0.86 -27.31 5.61
N TYR A 5 -0.41 -27.32 5.22
CA TYR A 5 -1.39 -26.27 5.55
C TYR A 5 -2.51 -26.84 6.42
N ALA A 6 -2.98 -26.06 7.39
CA ALA A 6 -4.16 -26.45 8.17
C ALA A 6 -5.40 -26.55 7.27
N ASN A 7 -6.44 -27.23 7.75
CA ASN A 7 -7.66 -27.41 6.97
C ASN A 7 -8.31 -26.04 6.66
N GLY A 8 -8.55 -25.79 5.37
CA GLY A 8 -9.09 -24.51 4.89
C GLY A 8 -8.05 -23.41 4.66
N GLU A 9 -6.76 -23.64 4.97
CA GLU A 9 -5.68 -22.72 4.66
C GLU A 9 -5.09 -23.00 3.28
N TYR A 10 -4.74 -21.92 2.58
CA TYR A 10 -4.02 -21.97 1.32
C TYR A 10 -3.06 -20.79 1.25
N ASP A 11 -1.97 -20.99 0.53
CA ASP A 11 -1.04 -19.91 0.17
C ASP A 11 -1.17 -19.63 -1.33
N LEU A 12 -1.17 -18.34 -1.67
CA LEU A 12 -1.27 -17.88 -3.04
C LEU A 12 -0.11 -16.94 -3.34
N SER A 13 0.71 -17.36 -4.29
CA SER A 13 1.82 -16.57 -4.82
C SER A 13 1.59 -16.27 -6.31
N GLY A 14 2.00 -15.07 -6.73
CA GLY A 14 1.91 -14.61 -8.10
C GLY A 14 3.23 -14.06 -8.60
N PHE A 15 3.40 -14.01 -9.92
CA PHE A 15 4.58 -13.47 -10.58
C PHE A 15 4.18 -12.53 -11.70
N ALA A 16 4.92 -11.43 -11.85
CA ALA A 16 4.69 -10.43 -12.89
C ALA A 16 6.03 -10.03 -13.54
N VAL A 17 5.99 -9.71 -14.84
CA VAL A 17 7.12 -9.21 -15.62
C VAL A 17 6.74 -7.86 -16.21
N GLY A 18 7.66 -6.90 -16.13
CA GLY A 18 7.54 -5.58 -16.76
C GLY A 18 8.79 -5.22 -17.55
N ILE A 19 8.69 -4.21 -18.41
CA ILE A 19 9.80 -3.66 -19.19
C ILE A 19 9.88 -2.15 -19.00
N VAL A 20 11.09 -1.63 -18.90
CA VAL A 20 11.37 -0.20 -18.82
C VAL A 20 12.64 0.10 -19.61
N LYS A 21 12.69 1.25 -20.29
CA LYS A 21 13.93 1.69 -20.92
C LYS A 21 14.92 2.12 -19.84
N LYS A 22 16.21 1.82 -20.03
CA LYS A 22 17.26 2.08 -19.02
C LYS A 22 17.34 3.55 -18.59
N ASP A 23 17.14 4.47 -19.53
CA ASP A 23 17.13 5.93 -19.33
C ASP A 23 15.83 6.45 -18.70
N SER A 24 14.78 5.64 -18.67
CA SER A 24 13.46 5.99 -18.13
C SER A 24 13.20 5.41 -16.73
N VAL A 25 14.23 4.83 -16.10
CA VAL A 25 14.13 4.25 -14.76
C VAL A 25 13.98 5.37 -13.73
N ILE A 26 12.90 5.31 -12.96
CA ILE A 26 12.65 6.22 -11.84
C ILE A 26 13.21 5.56 -10.57
N ASP A 27 14.25 6.15 -9.98
CA ASP A 27 14.95 5.58 -8.82
C ASP A 27 15.16 6.55 -7.66
N GLY A 28 14.60 7.75 -7.72
CA GLY A 28 14.65 8.71 -6.62
C GLY A 28 15.92 9.54 -6.53
N ARG A 29 16.93 9.32 -7.37
CA ARG A 29 18.23 10.01 -7.25
C ARG A 29 18.15 11.53 -7.37
N ASP A 30 17.16 12.03 -8.11
CA ASP A 30 16.97 13.46 -8.40
C ASP A 30 16.02 14.15 -7.41
N ILE A 31 15.58 13.43 -6.37
CA ILE A 31 14.78 14.01 -5.29
C ILE A 31 15.63 14.99 -4.49
N VAL A 32 15.07 16.17 -4.24
CA VAL A 32 15.70 17.25 -3.49
C VAL A 32 14.76 17.80 -2.43
N ALA A 33 15.32 18.49 -1.43
CA ALA A 33 14.52 19.21 -0.46
C ALA A 33 13.60 20.24 -1.15
N GLY A 34 12.33 20.25 -0.77
CA GLY A 34 11.29 21.09 -1.39
C GLY A 34 10.44 20.37 -2.44
N ASP A 35 10.81 19.15 -2.85
CA ASP A 35 9.92 18.30 -3.65
C ASP A 35 8.66 17.92 -2.87
N VAL A 36 7.57 17.70 -3.61
CA VAL A 36 6.24 17.41 -3.05
C VAL A 36 5.98 15.90 -3.07
N LEU A 37 5.47 15.37 -1.96
CA LEU A 37 4.90 14.03 -1.88
C LEU A 37 3.41 14.06 -2.22
N ILE A 38 2.99 13.21 -3.16
CA ILE A 38 1.58 13.01 -3.52
C ILE A 38 1.22 11.57 -3.18
N GLY A 39 0.19 11.38 -2.36
CA GLY A 39 -0.36 10.07 -2.01
C GLY A 39 -1.53 9.70 -2.91
N LEU A 40 -1.61 8.43 -3.30
CA LEU A 40 -2.82 7.86 -3.91
C LEU A 40 -3.63 7.13 -2.82
N PRO A 41 -4.96 7.32 -2.77
CA PRO A 41 -5.77 6.70 -1.72
C PRO A 41 -5.75 5.17 -1.83
N SER A 42 -5.69 4.52 -0.68
CA SER A 42 -5.86 3.07 -0.53
C SER A 42 -7.34 2.69 -0.46
N SER A 43 -7.66 1.41 -0.61
CA SER A 43 -9.00 0.86 -0.40
C SER A 43 -9.20 0.36 1.04
N GLY A 44 -8.23 0.55 1.94
CA GLY A 44 -8.22 0.01 3.28
C GLY A 44 -6.84 -0.56 3.65
N VAL A 45 -6.82 -1.68 4.35
CA VAL A 45 -5.58 -2.32 4.83
C VAL A 45 -4.74 -2.98 3.72
N HIS A 46 -5.28 -3.07 2.50
CA HIS A 46 -4.68 -3.78 1.35
C HIS A 46 -4.35 -5.23 1.68
N SER A 47 -3.09 -5.64 1.58
CA SER A 47 -2.62 -7.02 1.80
C SER A 47 -1.63 -7.15 2.97
N ASN A 48 -1.41 -6.08 3.74
CA ASN A 48 -0.41 -6.03 4.81
C ASN A 48 -1.04 -5.76 6.18
N GLY A 49 -0.39 -6.21 7.24
CA GLY A 49 -0.84 -5.95 8.62
C GLY A 49 -1.96 -6.83 9.15
N PHE A 50 -2.44 -7.83 8.38
CA PHE A 50 -3.54 -8.71 8.80
C PHE A 50 -3.29 -9.48 10.10
N SER A 51 -2.03 -9.77 10.45
CA SER A 51 -1.70 -10.35 11.75
C SER A 51 -2.08 -9.45 12.92
N LEU A 52 -1.94 -8.13 12.78
CA LEU A 52 -2.40 -7.16 13.78
C LEU A 52 -3.92 -7.00 13.73
N VAL A 53 -4.49 -6.86 12.53
CA VAL A 53 -5.94 -6.73 12.32
C VAL A 53 -6.68 -7.88 13.02
N ARG A 54 -6.28 -9.14 12.76
CA ARG A 54 -6.91 -10.31 13.38
C ARG A 54 -6.86 -10.23 14.91
N ARG A 55 -5.71 -9.86 15.50
CA ARG A 55 -5.58 -9.70 16.96
C ARG A 55 -6.49 -8.62 17.52
N VAL A 56 -6.64 -7.50 16.82
CA VAL A 56 -7.53 -6.40 17.24
C VAL A 56 -8.99 -6.85 17.18
N VAL A 57 -9.43 -7.47 16.08
CA VAL A 57 -10.80 -7.98 15.92
C VAL A 57 -11.13 -9.04 16.98
N THR A 58 -10.23 -9.98 17.24
CA THR A 58 -10.43 -10.98 18.30
C THR A 58 -10.57 -10.33 19.68
N ARG A 59 -9.79 -9.28 19.97
CA ARG A 59 -9.84 -8.58 21.27
C ARG A 59 -11.04 -7.64 21.41
N SER A 60 -11.55 -7.08 20.31
CA SER A 60 -12.71 -6.18 20.34
C SER A 60 -14.03 -6.94 20.52
N GLY A 61 -14.05 -8.25 20.24
CA GLY A 61 -15.27 -9.06 20.27
C GLY A 61 -16.19 -8.81 19.07
N LEU A 62 -15.75 -8.02 18.08
CA LEU A 62 -16.51 -7.76 16.87
C LEU A 62 -16.53 -8.99 15.96
N SER A 63 -17.68 -9.24 15.37
CA SER A 63 -17.90 -10.21 14.31
C SER A 63 -17.64 -9.56 12.95
N PRO A 64 -17.14 -10.32 11.95
CA PRO A 64 -17.06 -9.84 10.56
C PRO A 64 -18.40 -9.37 9.98
N LYS A 65 -19.53 -9.77 10.57
CA LYS A 65 -20.88 -9.36 10.15
C LYS A 65 -21.35 -8.05 10.78
N ASP A 66 -20.61 -7.52 11.77
CA ASP A 66 -20.98 -6.27 12.41
C ASP A 66 -20.78 -5.11 11.43
N LYS A 67 -21.73 -4.17 11.43
CA LYS A 67 -21.62 -2.95 10.62
C LYS A 67 -20.56 -2.04 11.19
N LEU A 68 -19.79 -1.39 10.30
CA LEU A 68 -18.92 -0.30 10.70
C LEU A 68 -19.77 0.93 11.07
N LEU A 69 -19.34 1.64 12.11
CA LEU A 69 -20.05 2.82 12.60
C LEU A 69 -20.09 3.90 11.51
N GLY A 70 -21.29 4.28 11.09
CA GLY A 70 -21.49 5.34 10.09
C GLY A 70 -21.40 4.88 8.64
N GLU A 71 -21.22 3.58 8.37
CA GLU A 71 -21.15 3.03 7.01
C GLU A 71 -22.14 1.89 6.82
N ASP A 72 -22.63 1.72 5.59
CA ASP A 72 -23.47 0.58 5.21
C ASP A 72 -22.64 -0.61 4.71
N VAL A 73 -21.50 -0.85 5.34
CA VAL A 73 -20.62 -1.99 5.07
C VAL A 73 -20.28 -2.70 6.37
N THR A 74 -20.10 -4.01 6.29
CA THR A 74 -19.65 -4.84 7.41
C THR A 74 -18.15 -4.77 7.58
N LEU A 75 -17.67 -5.07 8.79
CA LEU A 75 -16.24 -5.19 9.08
C LEU A 75 -15.54 -6.17 8.13
N GLY A 76 -16.20 -7.30 7.83
CA GLY A 76 -15.68 -8.30 6.91
C GLY A 76 -15.51 -7.77 5.49
N GLU A 77 -16.51 -7.04 4.97
CA GLU A 77 -16.46 -6.44 3.64
C GLU A 77 -15.33 -5.39 3.54
N ALA A 78 -15.21 -4.52 4.54
CA ALA A 78 -14.16 -3.50 4.58
C ALA A 78 -12.75 -4.11 4.65
N LEU A 79 -12.56 -5.17 5.45
CA LEU A 79 -11.28 -5.86 5.56
C LEU A 79 -10.93 -6.69 4.32
N MET A 80 -11.93 -7.15 3.58
CA MET A 80 -11.75 -7.92 2.34
C MET A 80 -11.73 -7.05 1.08
N ALA A 81 -11.80 -5.72 1.22
CA ALA A 81 -11.66 -4.80 0.10
C ALA A 81 -10.36 -5.10 -0.69
N PRO A 82 -10.43 -5.37 -2.00
CA PRO A 82 -9.26 -5.72 -2.78
C PRO A 82 -8.19 -4.64 -2.76
N THR A 83 -6.92 -5.04 -2.81
CA THR A 83 -5.80 -4.10 -2.99
C THR A 83 -5.95 -3.35 -4.31
N VAL A 84 -5.81 -2.03 -4.28
CA VAL A 84 -5.93 -1.19 -5.48
C VAL A 84 -4.74 -1.44 -6.42
N ILE A 85 -5.02 -1.62 -7.71
CA ILE A 85 -4.00 -1.79 -8.75
C ILE A 85 -3.77 -0.44 -9.45
N TYR A 86 -2.71 0.26 -9.05
CA TYR A 86 -2.40 1.62 -9.52
C TYR A 86 -1.77 1.72 -10.92
N VAL A 87 -1.54 0.59 -11.61
CA VAL A 87 -0.73 0.53 -12.84
C VAL A 87 -1.16 1.57 -13.89
N LYS A 88 -2.46 1.68 -14.19
CA LYS A 88 -2.96 2.61 -15.22
C LYS A 88 -2.72 4.08 -14.83
N GLN A 89 -3.08 4.42 -13.59
CA GLN A 89 -2.95 5.78 -13.05
C GLN A 89 -1.48 6.21 -12.98
N VAL A 90 -0.60 5.32 -12.50
CA VAL A 90 0.83 5.58 -12.38
C VAL A 90 1.48 5.74 -13.75
N LEU A 91 1.15 4.90 -14.73
CA LEU A 91 1.68 5.04 -16.10
C LEU A 91 1.23 6.35 -16.76
N GLU A 92 -0.02 6.77 -16.54
CA GLU A 92 -0.51 8.05 -17.04
C GLU A 92 0.25 9.23 -16.40
N ILE A 93 0.47 9.21 -15.08
CA ILE A 93 1.22 10.25 -14.37
C ILE A 93 2.67 10.28 -14.84
N ILE A 94 3.33 9.12 -14.97
CA ILE A 94 4.70 9.03 -15.51
C ILE A 94 4.78 9.64 -16.90
N SER A 95 3.78 9.39 -17.76
CA SER A 95 3.76 9.95 -19.13
C SER A 95 3.71 11.49 -19.17
N LYS A 96 3.23 12.13 -18.11
CA LYS A 96 3.20 13.59 -17.96
C LYS A 96 4.53 14.17 -17.45
N GLY A 97 5.45 13.32 -17.00
CA GLY A 97 6.76 13.71 -16.47
C GLY A 97 6.73 14.25 -15.04
N GLY A 98 7.89 14.68 -14.55
CA GLY A 98 8.03 15.30 -13.22
C GLY A 98 8.08 14.33 -12.02
N ILE A 99 7.89 13.02 -12.26
CA ILE A 99 8.02 12.01 -11.20
C ILE A 99 9.48 11.64 -10.99
N LYS A 100 9.96 11.89 -9.78
CA LYS A 100 11.34 11.61 -9.37
C LYS A 100 11.49 10.32 -8.59
N GLY A 101 10.43 9.88 -7.91
CA GLY A 101 10.41 8.66 -7.10
C GLY A 101 8.99 8.15 -6.90
N ILE A 102 8.87 6.83 -6.66
CA ILE A 102 7.60 6.16 -6.35
C ILE A 102 7.86 5.18 -5.21
N ALA A 103 7.05 5.22 -4.16
CA ALA A 103 7.11 4.27 -3.05
C ALA A 103 5.77 3.54 -2.92
N HIS A 104 5.78 2.21 -3.07
CA HIS A 104 4.60 1.39 -2.81
C HIS A 104 4.52 1.08 -1.31
N ILE A 105 3.46 1.55 -0.67
CA ILE A 105 3.27 1.38 0.78
C ILE A 105 2.75 -0.03 1.05
N THR A 106 3.61 -0.89 1.60
CA THR A 106 3.29 -2.28 1.90
C THR A 106 3.66 -2.60 3.35
N GLY A 107 4.26 -3.76 3.63
CA GLY A 107 4.80 -4.10 4.95
C GLY A 107 5.71 -2.98 5.47
N GLY A 108 5.61 -2.66 6.77
CA GLY A 108 6.36 -1.57 7.39
C GLY A 108 5.80 -0.16 7.18
N GLY A 109 4.83 0.03 6.27
CA GLY A 109 4.11 1.30 6.10
C GLY A 109 5.01 2.46 5.65
N PHE A 110 4.65 3.69 6.05
CA PHE A 110 5.34 4.91 5.61
C PHE A 110 6.81 4.96 6.07
N THR A 111 7.07 4.60 7.33
CA THR A 111 8.40 4.70 7.95
C THR A 111 9.43 3.78 7.33
N ASP A 112 8.99 2.68 6.71
CA ASP A 112 9.85 1.72 6.05
C ASP A 112 9.93 1.94 4.53
N ASN A 113 8.79 2.20 3.88
CA ASN A 113 8.73 2.25 2.41
C ASN A 113 9.17 3.60 1.83
N ILE A 114 8.79 4.73 2.45
CA ILE A 114 9.09 6.05 1.91
C ILE A 114 10.60 6.35 1.91
N PRO A 115 11.38 6.07 2.98
CA PRO A 115 12.81 6.34 2.99
C PRO A 115 13.63 5.62 1.90
N ARG A 116 13.13 4.50 1.38
CA ARG A 116 13.86 3.68 0.38
C ARG A 116 14.07 4.37 -0.95
N VAL A 117 13.24 5.36 -1.29
CA VAL A 117 13.36 6.11 -2.54
C VAL A 117 14.18 7.40 -2.37
N PHE A 118 14.47 7.82 -1.14
CA PHE A 118 15.20 9.07 -0.91
C PHE A 118 16.72 8.88 -1.02
N PRO A 119 17.43 9.87 -1.59
CA PRO A 119 18.86 10.02 -1.41
C PRO A 119 19.24 10.16 0.08
N LYS A 120 20.48 9.77 0.40
CA LYS A 120 21.01 9.92 1.77
C LYS A 120 20.93 11.37 2.24
N GLY A 121 20.48 11.56 3.48
CA GLY A 121 20.37 12.89 4.10
C GLY A 121 19.04 13.60 3.84
N LEU A 122 18.11 12.98 3.11
CA LEU A 122 16.75 13.48 2.93
C LEU A 122 15.72 12.65 3.71
N GLY A 123 14.58 13.27 3.98
CA GLY A 123 13.42 12.66 4.61
C GLY A 123 12.13 13.37 4.18
N ALA A 124 10.99 12.84 4.59
CA ALA A 124 9.69 13.43 4.32
C ALA A 124 9.05 13.99 5.60
N VAL A 125 8.37 15.13 5.46
CA VAL A 125 7.39 15.61 6.44
C VAL A 125 6.01 15.26 5.90
N ILE A 126 5.22 14.53 6.69
CA ILE A 126 3.88 14.10 6.33
C ILE A 126 2.89 14.84 7.23
N HIS A 127 1.93 15.52 6.61
CA HIS A 127 0.89 16.23 7.34
C HIS A 127 -0.38 15.37 7.37
N ASN A 128 -0.80 14.98 8.58
CA ASN A 128 -2.07 14.30 8.81
C ASN A 128 -3.18 15.34 8.51
N ASN A 129 -4.01 15.10 7.50
CA ASN A 129 -5.05 16.00 6.92
C ASN A 129 -4.66 16.75 5.64
N CYS A 130 -3.69 16.27 4.87
CA CYS A 130 -3.63 16.59 3.45
C CYS A 130 -4.86 15.97 2.77
N GLY A 131 -5.93 16.75 2.56
CA GLY A 131 -7.13 16.30 1.86
C GLY A 131 -6.78 15.83 0.45
N CYS A 132 -6.74 14.52 0.27
CA CYS A 132 -6.70 13.82 -1.01
C CYS A 132 -7.73 12.69 -0.93
#